data_AF-A0A2R8QFB5-F1
#
_entry.id   AF-A0A2R8QFB5-F1
#
_cell.length_a   1.000
_cell.length_b   1.000
_cell.length_c   1.000
_cell.angle_alpha   90.00
_cell.angle_beta   90.00
_cell.angle_gamma   90.00
#
_symmetry.space_group_name_H-M   'P 1'
#
loop_
_entity.id
_entity.type
_entity.pdbx_description
1 polymer ?
#
loop_
_entity_poly.entity_id
_entity_poly.type
_entity_poly.pdbx_seq_one_letter_code
_entity_poly.pdbx_strand_id
1 'polypeptide(L)'
;MAHAKRFSQIPMSKCMRDLCKEEDYSFLTGLEKQDLEEECTQQDSERLEKLEERVHRRQKREQEHQEKQRELEQQQKEKDEQWRSHVAELAVQRKAIHAKLDRLREFRDFQKKVVLQDLGLDPDSANETVKHLLMRL
;
A
#
# COMPACT_ATOMS: atom_id res chain seq x y z
N MET A 1 11.03 -45.80 52.73
CA MET A 1 12.21 -45.17 53.39
C MET A 1 13.13 -44.39 52.42
N ALA A 2 13.18 -44.70 51.12
CA ALA A 2 14.13 -44.07 50.19
C ALA A 2 13.78 -42.60 49.87
N HIS A 3 12.48 -42.25 49.82
CA HIS A 3 12.01 -40.87 49.63
C HIS A 3 12.42 -39.96 50.79
N ALA A 4 12.30 -40.40 52.05
CA ALA A 4 12.65 -39.61 53.22
C ALA A 4 14.13 -39.15 53.19
N LYS A 5 15.04 -39.97 52.65
CA LYS A 5 16.44 -39.57 52.41
C LYS A 5 16.54 -38.53 51.29
N ARG A 6 15.83 -38.74 50.16
CA ARG A 6 15.84 -37.86 48.97
C ARG A 6 15.30 -36.45 49.27
N PHE A 7 14.26 -36.35 50.10
CA PHE A 7 13.62 -35.09 50.47
C PHE A 7 14.15 -34.48 51.77
N SER A 8 15.11 -35.12 52.47
CA SER A 8 15.69 -34.61 53.72
C SER A 8 16.32 -33.22 53.60
N GLN A 9 16.82 -32.88 52.40
CA GLN A 9 17.44 -31.60 52.08
C GLN A 9 16.44 -30.48 51.79
N ILE A 10 15.18 -30.82 51.48
CA ILE A 10 14.15 -29.82 51.21
C ILE A 10 13.60 -29.34 52.56
N PRO A 11 13.67 -28.03 52.88
CA PRO A 11 13.18 -27.51 54.15
C PRO A 11 11.67 -27.72 54.27
N MET A 12 11.26 -28.79 54.96
CA MET A 12 9.87 -29.04 55.32
C MET A 12 9.72 -29.16 56.84
N SER A 13 8.60 -28.69 57.38
CA SER A 13 8.29 -28.84 58.80
C SER A 13 8.23 -30.32 59.18
N LYS A 14 8.56 -30.66 60.43
CA LYS A 14 8.55 -32.05 60.92
C LYS A 14 7.17 -32.70 60.72
N CYS A 15 6.10 -31.96 60.99
CA CYS A 15 4.71 -32.40 60.79
C CYS A 15 4.42 -32.75 59.32
N MET A 16 4.91 -31.95 58.36
CA MET A 16 4.71 -32.28 56.94
C MET A 16 5.47 -33.54 56.51
N ARG A 17 6.64 -33.83 57.08
CA ARG A 17 7.37 -35.07 56.77
C ARG A 17 6.61 -36.31 57.21
N ASP A 18 5.93 -36.24 58.35
CA ASP A 18 5.12 -37.34 58.86
C ASP A 18 3.82 -37.52 58.05
N LEU A 19 3.33 -36.43 57.43
CA LEU A 19 2.15 -36.44 56.56
C LEU A 19 2.41 -36.99 55.16
N CYS A 20 3.59 -36.72 54.58
CA CYS A 20 3.95 -37.15 53.23
C CYS A 20 4.38 -38.63 53.22
N LYS A 21 3.42 -39.55 53.02
CA LYS A 21 3.70 -40.98 52.92
C LYS A 21 4.22 -41.36 51.53
N GLU A 22 4.95 -42.46 51.45
CA GLU A 22 5.42 -43.06 50.19
C GLU A 22 4.22 -43.37 49.25
N GLU A 23 3.05 -43.67 49.83
CA GLU A 23 1.74 -43.86 49.18
C GLU A 23 1.25 -42.61 48.43
N ASP A 24 1.46 -41.41 48.99
CA ASP A 24 0.99 -40.16 48.38
C ASP A 24 1.72 -39.85 47.07
N TYR A 25 2.93 -40.38 46.89
CA TYR A 25 3.75 -40.23 45.68
C TYR A 25 3.75 -41.48 44.81
N SER A 26 2.92 -42.48 45.11
CA SER A 26 2.82 -43.71 44.31
C SER A 26 2.53 -43.41 42.83
N PHE A 27 1.76 -42.36 42.54
CA PHE A 27 1.49 -41.89 41.18
C PHE A 27 2.74 -41.44 40.42
N LEU A 28 3.78 -40.93 41.11
CA LEU A 28 5.06 -40.57 40.49
C LEU A 28 5.93 -41.80 40.17
N THR A 29 5.65 -42.93 40.84
CA THR A 29 6.40 -44.17 40.65
C THR A 29 5.77 -45.04 39.56
N GLY A 30 4.45 -44.93 39.36
CA GLY A 30 3.69 -45.67 38.35
C GLY A 30 3.81 -45.12 36.93
N LEU A 31 4.30 -43.89 36.76
CA LEU A 31 4.68 -43.37 35.44
C LEU A 31 6.06 -43.93 35.11
N GLU A 32 6.13 -44.85 34.15
CA GLU A 32 7.42 -45.28 33.62
C GLU A 32 8.12 -44.03 33.06
N LYS A 33 9.41 -43.87 33.34
CA LYS A 33 10.18 -42.73 32.80
C LYS A 33 10.05 -42.64 31.27
N GLN A 34 9.88 -43.79 30.64
CA GLN A 34 9.66 -43.91 29.21
C GLN A 34 8.33 -43.26 28.78
N ASP A 35 7.22 -43.50 29.48
CA ASP A 35 5.93 -42.86 29.20
C ASP A 35 6.02 -41.33 29.30
N LEU A 36 6.74 -40.82 30.31
CA LEU A 36 6.96 -39.37 30.48
C LEU A 36 7.84 -38.78 29.37
N GLU A 37 8.85 -39.50 28.92
CA GLU A 37 9.71 -39.07 27.80
C GLU A 37 8.93 -39.10 26.47
N GLU A 38 8.12 -40.13 26.23
CA GLU A 38 7.26 -40.26 25.05
C GLU A 38 6.15 -39.19 25.02
N GLU A 39 5.45 -38.94 26.14
CA GLU A 39 4.47 -37.86 26.23
C GLU A 39 5.12 -36.47 26.07
N CYS A 40 6.29 -36.25 26.68
CA CYS A 40 7.02 -34.98 26.55
C CYS A 40 7.44 -34.73 25.09
N THR A 41 7.94 -35.76 24.41
CA THR A 41 8.33 -35.66 22.99
C THR A 41 7.15 -35.42 22.07
N GLN A 42 5.99 -36.06 22.30
CA GLN A 42 4.76 -35.79 21.55
C GLN A 42 4.23 -34.37 21.78
N GLN A 43 4.24 -33.90 23.04
CA GLN A 43 3.83 -32.53 23.35
C GLN A 43 4.76 -31.50 22.69
N ASP A 44 6.07 -31.78 22.63
CA ASP A 44 7.03 -30.91 21.98
C ASP A 44 6.90 -30.92 20.45
N SER A 45 6.64 -32.07 19.82
CA SER A 45 6.35 -32.12 18.38
C SER A 45 5.09 -31.35 18.02
N GLU A 46 4.00 -31.51 18.78
CA GLU A 46 2.78 -30.72 18.57
C GLU A 46 3.01 -29.21 18.76
N ARG A 47 3.85 -28.82 19.73
CA ARG A 47 4.21 -27.41 19.95
C ARG A 47 5.00 -26.85 18.77
N LEU A 48 5.93 -27.63 18.21
CA LEU A 48 6.71 -27.25 17.03
C LEU A 48 5.81 -27.06 15.80
N GLU A 49 4.93 -28.02 15.51
CA GLU A 49 3.96 -27.91 14.41
C GLU A 49 3.07 -26.67 14.54
N LYS A 50 2.54 -26.41 15.74
CA LYS A 50 1.72 -25.21 16.02
C LYS A 50 2.51 -23.90 15.83
N LEU A 51 3.82 -23.90 16.08
CA LEU A 51 4.69 -22.74 15.82
C LEU A 51 4.95 -22.57 14.32
N GLU A 52 5.27 -23.64 13.60
CA GLU A 52 5.48 -23.64 12.15
C GLU A 52 4.23 -23.16 11.41
N GLU A 53 3.04 -23.64 11.78
CA GLU A 53 1.78 -23.15 11.21
C GLU A 53 1.59 -21.65 11.41
N ARG A 54 1.93 -21.11 12.59
CA ARG A 54 1.81 -19.67 12.88
C ARG A 54 2.78 -18.87 12.02
N VAL A 55 3.99 -19.39 11.80
CA VAL A 55 4.99 -18.78 10.91
C VAL A 55 4.46 -18.77 9.48
N HIS A 56 3.95 -19.90 8.98
CA HIS A 56 3.36 -19.98 7.63
C HIS A 56 2.17 -19.03 7.45
N ARG A 57 1.24 -18.96 8.42
CA ARG A 57 0.12 -18.00 8.38
C ARG A 57 0.57 -16.55 8.40
N ARG A 58 1.69 -16.24 9.06
CA ARG A 58 2.28 -14.89 9.07
C ARG A 58 2.90 -14.56 7.72
N GLN A 59 3.73 -15.47 7.20
CA GLN A 59 4.37 -15.33 5.89
C GLN A 59 3.35 -15.17 4.76
N LYS A 60 2.30 -15.99 4.75
CA LYS A 60 1.22 -15.90 3.75
C LYS A 60 0.55 -14.53 3.76
N ARG A 61 0.20 -14.02 4.95
CA ARG A 61 -0.41 -12.68 5.07
C ARG A 61 0.54 -11.58 4.61
N GLU A 62 1.82 -11.69 4.97
CA GLU A 62 2.83 -10.73 4.54
C GLU A 62 2.98 -10.70 3.01
N GLN A 63 3.01 -11.87 2.36
CA GLN A 63 3.01 -11.99 0.91
C GLN A 63 1.76 -11.38 0.27
N GLU A 64 0.57 -11.71 0.77
CA GLU A 64 -0.70 -11.14 0.28
C GLU A 64 -0.73 -9.60 0.43
N HIS A 65 -0.20 -9.06 1.53
CA HIS A 65 -0.09 -7.61 1.73
C HIS A 65 0.90 -6.97 0.77
N GLN A 66 2.06 -7.60 0.55
CA GLN A 66 3.05 -7.12 -0.42
C GLN A 66 2.53 -7.18 -1.86
N GLU A 67 1.77 -8.22 -2.22
CA GLU A 67 1.11 -8.33 -3.53
C GLU A 67 0.09 -7.21 -3.73
N LYS A 68 -0.83 -7.02 -2.78
CA LYS A 68 -1.80 -5.92 -2.84
C LYS A 68 -1.14 -4.55 -2.94
N GLN A 69 -0.04 -4.33 -2.21
CA GLN A 69 0.69 -3.08 -2.30
C GLN A 69 1.31 -2.89 -3.69
N ARG A 70 1.92 -3.93 -4.27
CA ARG A 70 2.46 -3.88 -5.63
C ARG A 70 1.38 -3.61 -6.68
N GLU A 71 0.21 -4.23 -6.55
CA GLU A 71 -0.93 -3.98 -7.44
C GLU A 71 -1.41 -2.53 -7.36
N LEU A 72 -1.53 -1.98 -6.15
CA LEU A 72 -1.92 -0.57 -5.95
C LEU A 72 -0.89 0.39 -6.55
N GLU A 73 0.40 0.12 -6.36
CA GLU A 73 1.48 0.93 -6.95
C GLU A 73 1.47 0.86 -8.49
N GLN A 74 1.17 -0.31 -9.07
CA GLN A 74 1.04 -0.46 -10.52
C GLN A 74 -0.17 0.32 -11.05
N GLN A 75 -1.34 0.16 -10.43
CA GLN A 75 -2.54 0.91 -10.81
C GLN A 75 -2.35 2.42 -10.69
N GLN A 76 -1.61 2.87 -9.67
CA GLN A 76 -1.27 4.28 -9.51
C GLN A 76 -0.37 4.77 -10.64
N LYS A 77 0.68 4.01 -10.98
CA LYS A 77 1.59 4.35 -12.10
C LYS A 77 0.84 4.41 -13.43
N GLU A 78 -0.02 3.44 -13.71
CA GLU A 78 -0.84 3.42 -14.93
C GLU A 78 -1.76 4.65 -15.01
N LYS A 79 -2.44 5.00 -13.92
CA LYS A 79 -3.28 6.20 -13.85
C LYS A 79 -2.47 7.48 -14.02
N ASP A 80 -1.29 7.56 -13.42
CA ASP A 80 -0.39 8.70 -13.55
C ASP A 80 0.10 8.85 -15.00
N GLU A 81 0.41 7.75 -15.69
CA GLU A 81 0.79 7.75 -17.10
C GLU A 81 -0.38 8.16 -18.01
N GLN A 82 -1.58 7.62 -17.77
CA GLN A 82 -2.80 8.04 -18.47
C GLN A 82 -3.11 9.51 -18.25
N TRP A 83 -2.95 10.01 -17.02
CA TRP A 83 -3.12 11.41 -16.70
C TRP A 83 -2.09 12.28 -17.43
N ARG A 84 -0.82 11.88 -17.44
CA ARG A 84 0.25 12.59 -18.15
C ARG A 84 -0.01 12.65 -19.66
N SER A 85 -0.42 11.55 -20.28
CA SER A 85 -0.73 11.52 -21.71
C SER A 85 -1.94 12.40 -22.03
N HIS A 86 -2.99 12.34 -21.22
CA HIS A 86 -4.17 13.21 -21.36
C HIS A 86 -3.82 14.70 -21.24
N VAL A 87 -3.01 15.07 -20.24
CA VAL A 87 -2.53 16.46 -20.07
C VAL A 87 -1.68 16.91 -21.25
N ALA A 88 -0.81 16.04 -21.77
CA ALA A 88 0.01 16.33 -22.95
C ALA A 88 -0.86 16.54 -24.19
N GLU A 89 -1.89 15.71 -24.40
CA GLU A 89 -2.85 15.87 -25.50
C GLU A 89 -3.60 17.20 -25.39
N LEU A 90 -4.11 17.55 -24.20
CA LEU A 90 -4.75 18.83 -23.96
C LEU A 90 -3.80 20.01 -24.22
N ALA A 91 -2.52 19.90 -23.87
CA ALA A 91 -1.53 20.92 -24.16
C ALA A 91 -1.32 21.11 -25.67
N VAL A 92 -1.29 20.01 -26.44
CA VAL A 92 -1.22 20.05 -27.92
C VAL A 92 -2.47 20.71 -28.50
N GLN A 93 -3.66 20.31 -28.05
CA GLN A 93 -4.93 20.91 -28.49
C GLN A 93 -4.99 22.41 -28.18
N ARG A 94 -4.57 22.82 -26.98
CA ARG A 94 -4.49 24.25 -26.59
C ARG A 94 -3.54 25.01 -27.52
N LYS A 95 -2.36 24.48 -27.81
CA LYS A 95 -1.40 25.09 -28.75
C LYS A 95 -1.99 25.22 -30.16
N ALA A 96 -2.70 24.21 -30.64
CA ALA A 96 -3.35 24.25 -31.95
C ALA A 96 -4.45 25.33 -32.02
N ILE A 97 -5.26 25.47 -30.96
CA ILE A 97 -6.27 26.53 -30.85
C ILE A 97 -5.62 27.91 -30.85
N HIS A 98 -4.57 28.12 -30.04
CA HIS A 98 -3.84 29.38 -30.00
C HIS A 98 -3.23 29.73 -31.37
N ALA A 99 -2.55 28.79 -32.01
CA ALA A 99 -2.01 29.00 -33.35
C ALA A 99 -3.10 29.35 -34.38
N LYS A 100 -4.29 28.72 -34.28
CA LYS A 100 -5.43 29.07 -35.13
C LYS A 100 -5.94 30.49 -34.84
N LEU A 101 -6.06 30.88 -33.57
CA LEU A 101 -6.47 32.22 -33.17
C LEU A 101 -5.48 33.28 -33.66
N ASP A 102 -4.17 33.02 -33.55
CA ASP A 102 -3.14 33.95 -34.01
C ASP A 102 -3.20 34.13 -35.54
N ARG A 103 -3.35 33.05 -36.30
CA ARG A 103 -3.60 33.14 -37.76
C ARG A 103 -4.85 33.93 -38.11
N LEU A 104 -5.93 33.76 -37.35
CA LEU A 104 -7.16 34.52 -37.56
C LEU A 104 -6.98 36.00 -37.23
N ARG A 105 -6.18 36.34 -36.22
CA ARG A 105 -5.81 37.73 -35.91
C ARG A 105 -4.99 38.35 -37.03
N GLU A 106 -3.97 37.65 -37.51
CA GLU A 106 -3.15 38.08 -38.65
C GLU A 106 -4.00 38.31 -39.90
N PHE A 107 -4.90 37.37 -40.21
CA PHE A 107 -5.82 37.51 -41.33
C PHE A 107 -6.76 38.71 -41.14
N ARG A 108 -7.26 38.93 -39.93
CA ARG A 108 -8.11 40.08 -39.61
C ARG A 108 -7.37 41.41 -39.74
N ASP A 109 -6.12 41.46 -39.33
CA ASP A 109 -5.28 42.65 -39.46
C ASP A 109 -4.88 42.90 -40.91
N PHE A 110 -4.68 41.84 -41.70
CA PHE A 110 -4.54 41.96 -43.16
C PHE A 110 -5.81 42.55 -43.80
N GLN A 111 -7.00 42.03 -43.47
CA GLN A 111 -8.26 42.59 -43.96
C GLN A 111 -8.42 44.08 -43.59
N LYS A 112 -8.08 44.47 -42.36
CA LYS A 112 -8.08 45.89 -41.94
C LYS A 112 -7.16 46.72 -42.82
N LYS A 113 -5.92 46.28 -43.04
CA LYS A 113 -4.94 46.99 -43.89
C LYS A 113 -5.44 47.18 -45.31
N VAL A 114 -6.02 46.15 -45.92
CA VAL A 114 -6.59 46.22 -47.27
C VAL A 114 -7.74 47.23 -47.32
N VAL A 115 -8.69 47.16 -46.40
CA VAL A 115 -9.83 48.10 -46.35
C VAL A 115 -9.38 49.55 -46.11
N LEU A 116 -8.40 49.76 -45.22
CA LEU A 116 -7.83 51.08 -44.97
C LEU A 116 -7.13 51.64 -46.22
N GLN A 117 -6.38 50.80 -46.94
CA GLN A 117 -5.73 51.15 -48.20
C GLN A 117 -6.76 51.50 -49.30
N ASP A 118 -7.78 50.68 -49.48
CA ASP A 118 -8.83 50.89 -50.49
C ASP A 118 -9.66 52.16 -50.20
N LEU A 119 -9.85 52.51 -48.93
CA LEU A 119 -10.58 53.70 -48.50
C LEU A 119 -9.68 54.95 -48.35
N GLY A 120 -8.36 54.82 -48.46
CA GLY A 120 -7.41 55.91 -48.24
C GLY A 120 -7.42 56.46 -46.81
N LEU A 121 -7.72 55.64 -45.81
CA LEU A 121 -7.84 56.03 -44.41
C LEU A 121 -6.53 55.76 -43.65
N ASP A 122 -6.17 56.63 -42.71
CA ASP A 122 -4.96 56.47 -41.90
C ASP A 122 -5.03 55.24 -40.96
N PRO A 123 -3.94 54.44 -40.86
CA PRO A 123 -3.93 53.20 -40.09
C PRO A 123 -4.10 53.38 -38.58
N ASP A 124 -3.72 54.55 -38.06
CA ASP A 124 -3.85 54.89 -36.62
C ASP A 124 -5.23 55.45 -36.26
N SER A 125 -6.06 55.78 -37.25
CA SER A 125 -7.41 56.25 -36.97
C SER A 125 -8.27 55.07 -36.50
N ALA A 126 -8.81 55.17 -35.29
CA ALA A 126 -9.74 54.19 -34.71
C ALA A 126 -11.10 54.25 -35.44
N ASN A 127 -11.13 53.94 -36.73
CA ASN A 127 -12.32 54.04 -37.55
C ASN A 127 -13.28 52.91 -37.21
N GLU A 128 -14.30 53.23 -36.40
CA GLU A 128 -15.42 52.34 -36.11
C GLU A 128 -16.11 51.87 -37.38
N THR A 129 -16.12 52.69 -38.44
CA THR A 129 -16.63 52.32 -39.78
C THR A 129 -15.93 51.10 -40.36
N VAL A 130 -14.60 51.02 -40.29
CA VAL A 130 -13.82 49.87 -40.74
C VAL A 130 -14.11 48.65 -39.87
N LYS A 131 -14.23 48.83 -38.55
CA LYS A 131 -14.63 47.74 -37.63
C LYS A 131 -16.02 47.19 -37.98
N HIS A 132 -16.99 48.06 -38.26
CA HIS A 132 -18.34 47.66 -38.64
C HIS A 132 -18.39 46.95 -40.00
N LEU A 133 -17.66 47.45 -41.01
CA LEU A 133 -17.52 46.78 -42.30
C LEU A 133 -16.95 45.36 -42.14
N LEU A 134 -15.89 45.25 -41.34
CA LEU A 134 -15.26 43.98 -41.06
C LEU A 134 -16.12 43.05 -40.20
N MET A 135 -16.96 43.55 -39.28
CA MET A 135 -17.87 42.70 -38.51
C MET A 135 -19.02 42.12 -39.35
N ARG A 136 -19.36 42.76 -40.48
CA ARG A 136 -20.40 42.26 -41.40
C ARG A 136 -19.87 41.21 -42.39
N LEU A 137 -18.55 41.17 -42.62
CA LEU A 137 -17.85 40.18 -43.45
C LEU A 137 -17.40 38.99 -42.59
#